data_AF-A0A921SFM7-F1
#
_entry.id   AF-A0A921SFM7-F1
#
_cell.length_a   1.000
_cell.length_b   1.000
_cell.length_c   1.000
_cell.angle_alpha   90.00
_cell.angle_beta   90.00
_cell.angle_gamma   90.00
#
_symmetry.space_group_name_H-M   'P 1'
#
loop_
_entity.id
_entity.type
_entity.pdbx_description
1 polymer ?
#
loop_
_entity_poly.entity_id
_entity_poly.type
_entity_poly.pdbx_seq_one_letter_code
_entity_poly.pdbx_strand_id
1 'polypeptide(L)'
;MFFELLLQRLIDAMNAQVDVARHLMERILHELVRNSSDKKQTLATLVPLISSTEPPALQVVLCLVKLCLESCERGAPQETEFLLKQEVADGVLGALTRCLSHASSKVRKHAVDCLVVYHFATKEDNTIMNKYLSAALDDTRQRLVGIFIDRANMERHHIGLSS
;
A
#
# COMPACT_ATOMS: atom_id res chain seq x y z
N MET A 1 -3.78 -19.53 -6.16
CA MET A 1 -4.85 -20.32 -5.51
C MET A 1 -4.60 -20.64 -4.03
N PHE A 2 -3.56 -21.39 -3.61
CA PHE A 2 -3.35 -21.68 -2.17
C PHE A 2 -3.03 -20.43 -1.33
N PHE A 3 -2.15 -19.57 -1.84
CA PHE A 3 -1.75 -18.33 -1.17
C PHE A 3 -2.92 -17.35 -0.95
N GLU A 4 -3.74 -17.13 -1.98
CA GLU A 4 -4.92 -16.24 -1.92
C GLU A 4 -5.96 -16.74 -0.90
N LEU A 5 -6.25 -18.04 -0.92
CA LEU A 5 -7.22 -18.65 0.00
C LEU A 5 -6.72 -18.54 1.45
N LEU A 6 -5.44 -18.82 1.69
CA LEU A 6 -4.83 -18.69 3.01
C LEU A 6 -4.89 -17.23 3.51
N LEU A 7 -4.55 -16.28 2.64
CA LEU A 7 -4.57 -14.85 2.96
C LEU A 7 -5.98 -14.39 3.35
N GLN A 8 -6.99 -14.74 2.55
CA GLN A 8 -8.38 -14.39 2.83
C GLN A 8 -8.85 -14.97 4.17
N ARG A 9 -8.57 -16.26 4.42
CA ARG A 9 -8.99 -16.95 5.66
C ARG A 9 -8.36 -16.33 6.90
N LEU A 10 -7.09 -15.94 6.82
CA LEU A 10 -6.40 -15.25 7.91
C LEU A 10 -6.99 -13.86 8.17
N ILE A 11 -7.31 -13.11 7.11
CA ILE A 11 -7.95 -11.79 7.23
C ILE A 11 -9.33 -11.89 7.87
N ASP A 12 -10.16 -12.83 7.40
CA ASP A 12 -11.50 -13.06 7.93
C ASP A 12 -11.45 -13.43 9.43
N ALA A 13 -10.48 -14.27 9.81
CA ALA A 13 -10.29 -14.71 11.19
C ALA A 13 -9.86 -13.58 12.14
N MET A 14 -9.25 -12.48 11.64
CA MET A 14 -8.92 -11.32 12.48
C MET A 14 -10.16 -10.64 13.06
N ASN A 15 -11.33 -10.79 12.44
CA ASN A 15 -12.58 -10.22 12.94
C ASN A 15 -13.17 -11.01 14.13
N ALA A 16 -12.68 -12.23 14.42
CA ALA A 16 -13.28 -13.16 15.40
C ALA A 16 -12.65 -13.17 16.82
N GLN A 17 -11.55 -12.44 17.05
CA GLN A 17 -10.85 -12.15 18.33
C GLN A 17 -10.34 -13.28 19.27
N VAL A 18 -9.01 -13.28 19.46
CA VAL A 18 -8.27 -13.08 20.75
C VAL A 18 -7.05 -12.21 20.37
N ASP A 19 -6.71 -11.14 21.10
CA ASP A 19 -5.64 -10.19 20.70
C ASP A 19 -4.31 -10.86 20.33
N VAL A 20 -3.95 -11.93 21.04
CA VAL A 20 -2.76 -12.75 20.75
C VAL A 20 -2.90 -13.48 19.41
N ALA A 21 -4.06 -14.08 19.13
CA ALA A 21 -4.32 -14.76 17.86
C ALA A 21 -4.29 -13.76 16.70
N ARG A 22 -4.87 -12.58 16.88
CA ARG A 22 -4.82 -11.50 15.90
C ARG A 22 -3.38 -11.05 15.63
N HIS A 23 -2.59 -10.82 16.67
CA HIS A 23 -1.20 -10.44 16.51
C HIS A 23 -0.38 -11.52 15.76
N LEU A 24 -0.59 -12.80 16.08
CA LEU A 24 0.06 -13.90 15.38
C LEU A 24 -0.38 -13.97 13.90
N MET A 25 -1.67 -13.79 13.61
CA MET A 25 -2.18 -13.74 12.24
C MET A 25 -1.59 -12.56 11.46
N GLU A 26 -1.54 -11.36 12.04
CA GLU A 26 -0.90 -10.19 11.43
C GLU A 26 0.58 -10.47 11.14
N ARG A 27 1.31 -11.08 12.07
CA ARG A 27 2.71 -11.47 11.85
C ARG A 27 2.88 -12.48 10.71
N ILE A 28 2.02 -13.49 10.64
CA ILE A 28 2.05 -14.49 9.57
C ILE A 28 1.78 -13.81 8.22
N LEU A 29 0.75 -12.95 8.14
CA LEU A 29 0.41 -12.21 6.93
C LEU A 29 1.55 -11.31 6.47
N HIS A 30 2.21 -10.60 7.40
CA HIS A 30 3.38 -9.79 7.11
C HIS A 30 4.51 -10.64 6.51
N GLU A 31 4.83 -11.78 7.12
CA GLU A 31 5.90 -12.66 6.65
C GLU A 31 5.59 -13.27 5.28
N LEU A 32 4.32 -13.63 5.04
CA LEU A 32 3.83 -14.12 3.75
C LEU A 32 4.02 -13.09 2.64
N VAL A 33 3.62 -11.84 2.89
CA VAL A 33 3.75 -10.76 1.89
C VAL A 33 5.21 -10.36 1.69
N ARG A 34 6.00 -10.30 2.76
CA ARG A 34 7.44 -10.01 2.71
C ARG A 34 8.19 -11.00 1.81
N ASN A 35 7.93 -12.30 2.02
CA ASN A 35 8.64 -13.38 1.32
C ASN A 35 8.02 -13.77 -0.03
N SER A 36 6.89 -13.17 -0.43
CA SER A 36 6.30 -13.43 -1.73
C SER A 36 7.27 -13.02 -2.85
N SER A 37 7.55 -13.92 -3.78
CA SER A 37 8.40 -13.65 -4.95
C SER A 37 7.68 -12.85 -6.02
N ASP A 38 6.36 -13.05 -6.17
CA ASP A 38 5.54 -12.36 -7.17
C ASP A 38 4.80 -11.17 -6.54
N LYS A 39 5.43 -9.98 -6.62
CA LYS A 39 4.87 -8.74 -6.08
C LYS A 39 3.62 -8.29 -6.84
N LYS A 40 3.55 -8.54 -8.15
CA LYS A 40 2.40 -8.19 -8.98
C LYS A 40 1.17 -8.98 -8.53
N GLN A 41 1.30 -10.31 -8.42
CA GLN A 41 0.19 -11.16 -7.97
C GLN A 41 -0.20 -10.86 -6.53
N THR A 42 0.77 -10.56 -5.68
CA THR A 42 0.52 -10.18 -4.28
C THR A 42 -0.32 -8.90 -4.19
N LEU A 43 0.03 -7.86 -4.96
CA LEU A 43 -0.79 -6.65 -5.03
C LEU A 43 -2.15 -6.90 -5.66
N ALA A 44 -2.23 -7.70 -6.73
CA ALA A 44 -3.50 -8.07 -7.35
C ALA A 44 -4.45 -8.79 -6.38
N THR A 45 -3.89 -9.52 -5.40
CA THR A 45 -4.66 -10.16 -4.32
C THR A 45 -5.08 -9.16 -3.24
N LEU A 46 -4.18 -8.26 -2.82
CA LEU A 46 -4.41 -7.35 -1.69
C LEU A 46 -5.30 -6.15 -2.03
N VAL A 47 -5.16 -5.59 -3.23
CA VAL A 47 -5.86 -4.35 -3.63
C VAL A 47 -7.39 -4.49 -3.59
N PRO A 48 -8.01 -5.58 -4.10
CA PRO A 48 -9.46 -5.78 -3.97
C PRO A 48 -9.95 -5.74 -2.52
N LEU A 49 -9.14 -6.24 -1.58
CA LEU A 49 -9.48 -6.34 -0.17
C LEU A 49 -9.62 -4.97 0.51
N ILE A 50 -9.01 -3.92 -0.04
CA ILE A 50 -9.17 -2.54 0.44
C ILE A 50 -10.65 -2.13 0.38
N SER A 51 -11.40 -2.63 -0.60
CA SER A 51 -12.80 -2.25 -0.80
C SER A 51 -13.81 -3.18 -0.14
N SER A 52 -13.39 -4.40 0.21
CA SER A 52 -14.27 -5.44 0.76
C SER A 52 -14.08 -5.68 2.26
N THR A 53 -13.19 -4.93 2.91
CA THR A 53 -12.81 -5.13 4.30
C THR A 53 -13.09 -3.89 5.12
N GLU A 54 -13.63 -4.08 6.34
CA GLU A 54 -13.88 -3.00 7.30
C GLU A 54 -12.77 -2.93 8.36
N PRO A 55 -12.63 -1.81 9.09
CA PRO A 55 -11.78 -1.75 10.27
C PRO A 55 -12.19 -2.79 11.34
N PRO A 56 -11.23 -3.44 12.02
CA PRO A 56 -9.80 -3.13 12.00
C PRO A 56 -8.99 -3.85 10.90
N ALA A 57 -9.55 -4.88 10.25
CA ALA A 57 -8.85 -5.68 9.25
C ALA A 57 -8.41 -4.85 8.03
N LEU A 58 -9.16 -3.82 7.65
CA LEU A 58 -8.76 -2.87 6.60
C LEU A 58 -7.40 -2.20 6.88
N GLN A 59 -7.10 -1.90 8.15
CA GLN A 59 -5.81 -1.31 8.52
C GLN A 59 -4.67 -2.31 8.27
N VAL A 60 -4.90 -3.59 8.53
CA VAL A 60 -3.94 -4.66 8.24
C VAL A 60 -3.74 -4.81 6.74
N VAL A 61 -4.82 -4.83 5.96
CA VAL A 61 -4.72 -4.89 4.48
C VAL A 61 -3.88 -3.74 3.94
N LEU A 62 -4.10 -2.50 4.40
CA LEU A 62 -3.30 -1.35 3.98
C LEU A 62 -1.83 -1.49 4.42
N CYS A 63 -1.56 -2.01 5.62
CA CYS A 63 -0.18 -2.33 6.05
C CYS A 63 0.50 -3.36 5.13
N LEU A 64 -0.23 -4.40 4.71
CA LEU A 64 0.29 -5.42 3.79
C LEU A 64 0.55 -4.86 2.39
N VAL A 65 -0.35 -4.01 1.87
CA VAL A 65 -0.16 -3.29 0.60
C VAL A 65 1.09 -2.43 0.67
N LYS A 66 1.24 -1.64 1.76
CA LYS A 66 2.45 -0.85 2.01
C LYS A 66 3.70 -1.73 2.00
N LEU A 67 3.71 -2.83 2.73
CA LEU A 67 4.85 -3.75 2.80
C LEU A 67 5.23 -4.34 1.43
N CYS A 68 4.23 -4.65 0.61
CA CYS A 68 4.46 -5.11 -0.76
C CYS A 68 5.09 -4.02 -1.62
N LEU A 69 4.58 -2.79 -1.56
CA LEU A 69 5.12 -1.63 -2.28
C LEU A 69 6.55 -1.27 -1.80
N GLU A 70 6.82 -1.34 -0.50
CA GLU A 70 8.18 -1.12 0.04
C GLU A 70 9.16 -2.19 -0.46
N SER A 71 8.69 -3.42 -0.66
CA SER A 71 9.49 -4.47 -1.27
C SER A 71 9.80 -4.15 -2.74
N CYS A 72 8.86 -3.54 -3.46
CA CYS A 72 9.07 -3.04 -4.82
C CYS A 72 10.06 -1.87 -4.82
N GLU A 73 9.93 -0.91 -3.90
CA GLU A 73 10.87 0.22 -3.75
C GLU A 73 12.33 -0.24 -3.64
N ARG A 74 12.60 -1.30 -2.87
CA ARG A 74 13.95 -1.88 -2.71
C ARG A 74 14.38 -2.77 -3.88
N GLY A 75 13.45 -3.23 -4.71
CA GLY A 75 13.71 -4.12 -5.85
C GLY A 75 14.34 -3.42 -7.05
N ALA A 76 14.77 -4.21 -8.03
CA ALA A 76 15.32 -3.67 -9.27
C ALA A 76 14.22 -3.00 -10.11
N PRO A 77 14.54 -1.96 -10.92
CA PRO A 77 13.53 -1.28 -11.75
C PRO A 77 12.72 -2.24 -12.64
N GLN A 78 13.34 -3.26 -13.22
CA GLN A 78 12.63 -4.21 -14.09
C GLN A 78 11.55 -5.02 -13.34
N GLU A 79 11.73 -5.23 -12.05
CA GLU A 79 10.79 -5.97 -11.19
C GLU A 79 9.56 -5.12 -10.84
N THR A 80 9.64 -3.79 -10.99
CA THR A 80 8.58 -2.85 -10.62
C THR A 80 7.92 -2.13 -11.78
N GLU A 81 8.38 -2.34 -13.02
CA GLU A 81 7.77 -1.77 -14.24
C GLU A 81 6.26 -2.04 -14.35
N PHE A 82 5.76 -3.13 -13.77
CA PHE A 82 4.33 -3.43 -13.77
C PHE A 82 3.50 -2.38 -13.03
N LEU A 83 4.07 -1.65 -12.06
CA LEU A 83 3.41 -0.54 -11.35
C LEU A 83 3.16 0.65 -12.28
N LEU A 84 3.93 0.78 -13.35
CA LEU A 84 3.76 1.82 -14.37
C LEU A 84 2.68 1.46 -15.40
N LYS A 85 2.07 0.27 -15.32
CA LYS A 85 0.95 -0.08 -16.19
C LYS A 85 -0.31 0.60 -15.70
N GLN A 86 -1.00 1.32 -16.59
CA GLN A 86 -2.22 2.08 -16.28
C GLN A 86 -3.26 1.21 -15.54
N GLU A 87 -3.47 -0.04 -15.98
CA GLU A 87 -4.41 -0.98 -15.34
C GLU A 87 -4.07 -1.26 -13.86
N VAL A 88 -2.78 -1.37 -13.53
CA VAL A 88 -2.30 -1.64 -12.16
C VAL A 88 -2.41 -0.36 -11.33
N ALA A 89 -1.96 0.76 -11.90
CA ALA A 89 -2.02 2.06 -11.25
C ALA A 89 -3.47 2.45 -10.92
N ASP A 90 -4.41 2.26 -11.85
CA ASP A 90 -5.82 2.57 -11.65
C ASP A 90 -6.43 1.73 -10.52
N GLY A 91 -6.07 0.44 -10.45
CA GLY A 91 -6.49 -0.44 -9.37
C GLY A 91 -5.93 -0.03 -8.01
N VAL A 92 -4.60 0.16 -7.92
CA VAL A 92 -3.92 0.49 -6.67
C VAL A 92 -4.28 1.90 -6.20
N LEU A 93 -4.02 2.91 -7.02
CA LEU A 93 -4.25 4.31 -6.66
C LEU A 93 -5.74 4.58 -6.45
N GLY A 94 -6.62 3.99 -7.25
CA GLY A 94 -8.07 4.15 -7.09
C GLY A 94 -8.63 3.53 -5.82
N ALA A 95 -8.03 2.44 -5.33
CA ALA A 95 -8.38 1.91 -4.02
C ALA A 95 -7.86 2.81 -2.89
N LEU A 96 -6.62 3.29 -2.98
CA LEU A 96 -5.99 4.11 -1.94
C LEU A 96 -6.60 5.51 -1.82
N THR A 97 -6.92 6.18 -2.93
CA THR A 97 -7.50 7.53 -2.91
C THR A 97 -8.90 7.53 -2.28
N ARG A 98 -9.70 6.48 -2.50
CA ARG A 98 -11.00 6.31 -1.82
C ARG A 98 -10.84 6.26 -0.30
N CYS A 99 -9.80 5.61 0.20
CA CYS A 99 -9.51 5.54 1.63
C CYS A 99 -9.14 6.90 2.25
N LEU A 100 -8.76 7.91 1.47
CA LEU A 100 -8.50 9.25 1.98
C LEU A 100 -9.77 9.96 2.49
N SER A 101 -10.96 9.51 2.08
CA SER A 101 -12.25 10.01 2.57
C SER A 101 -12.83 9.18 3.71
N HIS A 102 -12.14 8.12 4.14
CA HIS A 102 -12.67 7.18 5.13
C HIS A 102 -12.84 7.84 6.51
N ALA A 103 -13.88 7.47 7.28
CA ALA A 103 -14.19 8.07 8.58
C ALA A 103 -13.05 7.90 9.61
N SER A 104 -12.40 6.73 9.62
CA SER A 104 -11.25 6.44 10.48
C SER A 104 -9.98 7.19 10.05
N SER A 105 -9.43 8.02 10.95
CA SER A 105 -8.15 8.70 10.73
C SER A 105 -6.98 7.75 10.54
N LYS A 106 -7.00 6.57 11.18
CA LYS A 106 -5.98 5.53 11.00
C LYS A 106 -5.98 5.02 9.56
N VAL A 107 -7.15 4.74 8.99
CA VAL A 107 -7.29 4.30 7.60
C VAL A 107 -6.76 5.36 6.64
N ARG A 108 -7.14 6.63 6.85
CA ARG A 108 -6.62 7.75 6.03
C ARG A 108 -5.09 7.83 6.10
N LYS A 109 -4.50 7.73 7.29
CA LYS A 109 -3.05 7.72 7.48
C LYS A 109 -2.38 6.58 6.72
N HIS A 110 -2.86 5.35 6.86
CA HIS A 110 -2.30 4.20 6.16
C HIS A 110 -2.42 4.31 4.64
N ALA A 111 -3.51 4.89 4.14
CA ALA A 111 -3.67 5.17 2.71
C ALA A 111 -2.64 6.19 2.20
N VAL A 112 -2.42 7.28 2.94
CA VAL A 112 -1.34 8.24 2.63
C VAL A 112 0.02 7.56 2.64
N ASP A 113 0.33 6.76 3.66
CA ASP A 113 1.60 6.00 3.73
C ASP A 113 1.78 5.10 2.49
N CYS A 114 0.72 4.41 2.04
CA CYS A 114 0.78 3.58 0.83
C CYS A 114 1.03 4.41 -0.43
N LEU A 115 0.37 5.56 -0.58
CA LEU A 115 0.58 6.47 -1.71
C LEU A 115 2.02 6.99 -1.75
N VAL A 116 2.57 7.37 -0.60
CA VAL A 116 3.96 7.78 -0.49
C VAL A 116 4.89 6.64 -0.91
N VAL A 117 4.71 5.42 -0.40
CA VAL A 117 5.57 4.30 -0.79
C VAL A 117 5.40 3.94 -2.27
N TYR A 118 4.19 4.06 -2.83
CA TYR A 118 3.94 3.86 -4.26
C TYR A 118 4.80 4.78 -5.13
N HIS A 119 4.88 6.08 -4.78
CA HIS A 119 5.73 7.06 -5.46
C HIS A 119 7.19 6.61 -5.56
N PHE A 120 7.75 6.08 -4.47
CA PHE A 120 9.12 5.58 -4.44
C PHE A 120 9.26 4.22 -5.14
N ALA A 121 8.25 3.36 -5.06
CA ALA A 121 8.21 2.07 -5.75
C ALA A 121 8.22 2.23 -7.28
N THR A 122 7.65 3.32 -7.80
CA THR A 122 7.72 3.71 -9.21
C THR A 122 9.02 4.43 -9.59
N LYS A 123 10.03 4.43 -8.71
CA LYS A 123 11.33 5.09 -8.93
C LYS A 123 11.18 6.58 -9.28
N GLU A 124 10.20 7.22 -8.64
CA GLU A 124 9.87 8.63 -8.85
C GLU A 124 9.43 8.98 -10.28
N ASP A 125 9.02 7.98 -11.07
CA ASP A 125 8.28 8.22 -12.32
C ASP A 125 6.90 8.81 -11.99
N ASN A 126 6.88 10.14 -11.98
CA ASN A 126 5.74 10.94 -11.55
C ASN A 126 4.65 11.09 -12.61
N THR A 127 4.84 10.54 -13.81
CA THR A 127 3.90 10.74 -14.91
C THR A 127 2.51 10.20 -14.59
N ILE A 128 2.45 8.98 -14.06
CA ILE A 128 1.20 8.28 -13.74
C ILE A 128 0.60 8.79 -12.44
N MET A 129 1.43 8.93 -11.40
CA MET A 129 0.94 9.35 -10.09
C MET A 129 0.41 10.79 -10.12
N ASN A 130 1.11 11.73 -10.77
CA ASN A 130 0.62 13.11 -10.87
C ASN A 130 -0.67 13.19 -11.68
N LYS A 131 -0.75 12.45 -12.79
CA LYS A 131 -1.97 12.35 -13.60
C LYS A 131 -3.14 11.78 -12.79
N TYR A 132 -2.88 10.80 -11.93
CA TYR A 132 -3.92 10.18 -11.11
C TYR A 132 -4.35 11.11 -9.98
N LEU A 133 -3.41 11.71 -9.26
CA LEU A 133 -3.72 12.61 -8.15
C LEU A 133 -4.49 13.85 -8.64
N SER A 134 -4.12 14.43 -9.78
CA SER A 134 -4.83 15.59 -10.33
C SER A 134 -6.22 15.27 -10.87
N ALA A 135 -6.46 14.03 -11.32
CA ALA A 135 -7.76 13.59 -11.81
C ALA A 135 -8.70 13.09 -10.70
N ALA A 136 -8.16 12.49 -9.64
CA ALA A 136 -8.93 11.76 -8.63
C ALA A 136 -9.09 12.49 -7.30
N LEU A 137 -8.29 13.53 -7.02
CA LEU A 137 -8.32 14.25 -5.74
C LEU A 137 -8.61 15.74 -5.92
N ASP A 138 -9.25 16.34 -4.91
CA ASP A 138 -9.30 17.79 -4.77
C ASP A 138 -7.92 18.35 -4.39
N ASP A 139 -7.72 19.65 -4.64
CA ASP A 139 -6.45 20.37 -4.41
C ASP A 139 -5.92 20.19 -2.98
N THR A 140 -6.80 20.09 -1.99
CA THR A 140 -6.41 19.97 -0.58
C THR A 140 -5.80 18.60 -0.31
N ARG A 141 -6.45 17.53 -0.78
CA ARG A 141 -5.94 16.15 -0.63
C ARG A 141 -4.71 15.89 -1.47
N GLN A 142 -4.67 16.42 -2.70
CA GLN A 142 -3.48 16.37 -3.53
C GLN A 142 -2.30 17.04 -2.83
N ARG A 143 -2.51 18.24 -2.26
CA ARG A 143 -1.48 18.96 -1.50
C ARG A 143 -1.03 18.19 -0.27
N LEU A 144 -1.94 17.55 0.46
CA LEU A 144 -1.62 16.73 1.62
C LEU A 144 -0.68 15.57 1.23
N VAL A 145 -1.02 14.80 0.20
CA VAL A 145 -0.18 13.70 -0.28
C VAL A 145 1.18 14.22 -0.71
N GLY A 146 1.23 15.35 -1.45
CA GLY A 146 2.46 16.01 -1.84
C GLY A 146 3.36 16.38 -0.66
N ILE A 147 2.81 16.96 0.41
CA ILE A 147 3.57 17.29 1.63
C ILE A 147 4.20 16.04 2.26
N PHE A 148 3.48 14.92 2.28
CA PHE A 148 4.02 13.67 2.84
C PHE A 148 5.09 13.05 1.94
N ILE A 149 4.97 13.18 0.61
CA ILE A 149 6.03 12.78 -0.33
C ILE A 149 7.28 13.65 -0.10
N ASP A 150 7.12 14.98 -0.06
CA ASP A 150 8.23 15.93 0.16
C ASP A 150 8.95 15.65 1.49
N ARG A 151 8.18 15.42 2.55
CA ARG A 151 8.74 15.04 3.85
C ARG A 151 9.53 13.73 3.77
N ALA A 152 8.96 12.71 3.14
CA ALA A 152 9.61 11.41 3.03
C ALA A 152 10.86 11.47 2.11
N ASN A 153 10.87 12.35 1.12
CA ASN A 153 12.05 12.69 0.33
C ASN A 153 13.16 13.26 1.21
N MET A 154 12.85 14.28 2.02
CA MET A 154 13.84 14.89 2.92
C MET A 154 14.44 13.88 3.90
N GLU A 155 13.60 13.02 4.50
CA GLU A 155 14.04 11.99 5.45
C GLU A 155 14.99 10.96 4.79
N ARG A 156 14.69 10.53 3.55
CA ARG A 156 15.54 9.58 2.80
C ARG A 156 16.87 10.20 2.34
N HIS A 157 16.86 11.46 1.90
CA HIS A 157 18.08 12.15 1.45
C HIS A 157 19.04 12.45 2.61
N HIS A 158 18.52 12.73 3.81
CA HIS A 158 19.37 12.90 5.01
C HIS A 158 20.09 11.61 5.41
N ILE A 159 19.49 10.45 5.20
CA ILE A 159 20.13 9.14 5.45
C ILE A 159 21.24 8.87 4.43
N GLY A 160 21.03 9.23 3.16
CA GLY A 160 22.03 9.08 2.09
C GLY A 160 23.25 10.01 2.20
N LEU A 161 23.10 11.18 2.83
CA LEU A 161 24.20 12.13 3.08
C LEU A 161 24.97 11.85 4.38
N SER A 162 24.46 10.96 5.22
CA SER A 162 25.09 10.55 6.49
C SER A 162 25.78 9.19 6.40
N SER A 163 25.91 8.64 5.18
CA SER A 163 26.54 7.36 4.86
C SER A 163 27.88 7.55 4.15
#